data_AF-A0A2Y9BKA4-F1
#
_entry.id   AF-A0A2Y9BKA4-F1
#
_cell.length_a   1.000
_cell.length_b   1.000
_cell.length_c   1.000
_cell.angle_alpha   90.00
_cell.angle_beta   90.00
_cell.angle_gamma   90.00
#
_symmetry.space_group_name_H-M   'P 1'
#
loop_
_entity.id
_entity.type
_entity.pdbx_description
1 polymer ?
#
loop_
_entity_poly.entity_id
_entity_poly.type
_entity_poly.pdbx_seq_one_letter_code
_entity_poly.pdbx_strand_id
1 'polypeptide(L)' 'MRVTTSKSKNSESFYITKSYTNAQGKSTSKTIRKLGTLAELSKRLGTDRDGVMAWAEEEARLETLKYK' A
#
# COMPACT_ATOMS: atom_id res chain seq x y z
N MET A 1 -8.85 -3.68 -0.71
CA MET A 1 -7.74 -3.05 0.04
C MET A 1 -7.31 -1.79 -0.68
N ARG A 2 -6.49 -0.92 -0.08
CA ARG A 2 -5.99 0.31 -0.71
C ARG A 2 -4.51 0.51 -0.42
N VAL A 3 -3.81 1.18 -1.32
CA VAL A 3 -2.44 1.63 -1.07
C VAL A 3 -2.49 2.87 -0.19
N THR A 4 -1.58 2.95 0.77
CA THR A 4 -1.40 4.11 1.63
C THR A 4 0.07 4.46 1.63
N THR A 5 0.38 5.73 1.38
CA THR A 5 1.75 6.25 1.38
C THR A 5 1.97 7.08 2.62
N SER A 6 3.05 6.81 3.35
CA SER A 6 3.53 7.68 4.41
C SER A 6 4.79 8.38 3.92
N LYS A 7 4.71 9.71 3.78
CA LYS A 7 5.83 10.53 3.30
C LYS A 7 6.46 11.27 4.47
N SER A 8 7.78 11.18 4.54
CA SER A 8 8.65 11.94 5.43
C SER A 8 9.61 12.79 4.58
N LYS A 9 10.39 13.67 5.23
CA LYS A 9 11.26 14.63 4.53
C LYS A 9 12.24 13.98 3.54
N ASN A 10 12.67 12.74 3.82
CA ASN A 10 13.68 12.03 3.03
C ASN A 10 13.22 10.64 2.53
N SER A 11 11.99 10.21 2.85
CA SER A 11 11.55 8.85 2.53
C SER A 11 10.05 8.77 2.37
N GLU A 12 9.60 8.02 1.37
CA GLU A 12 8.20 7.70 1.13
C GLU A 12 8.04 6.18 1.25
N SER A 13 7.18 5.74 2.17
CA SER A 13 6.90 4.32 2.46
C SER A 13 5.51 3.94 1.99
N PHE A 14 5.38 2.76 1.39
CA PHE A 14 4.15 2.24 0.83
C PHE A 14 3.60 1.08 1.67
N TYR A 15 2.28 1.09 1.87
CA TYR A 15 1.55 0.12 2.68
C TYR A 15 0.27 -0.31 1.97
N ILE A 16 -0.12 -1.57 2.13
CA ILE A 16 -1.46 -2.05 1.79
C ILE A 16 -2.30 -2.03 3.06
N THR A 17 -3.40 -1.28 3.04
CA THR A 17 -4.35 -1.20 4.15
C THR A 17 -5.71 -1.76 3.75
N LYS A 18 -6.37 -2.42 4.69
CA LYS A 18 -7.75 -2.89 4.57
C LYS A 18 -8.64 -1.99 5.43
N SER A 19 -9.59 -1.32 4.80
CA SER A 19 -10.70 -0.65 5.47
C SER A 19 -11.75 -1.69 5.89
N TYR A 20 -12.28 -1.55 7.09
CA TYR A 20 -13.37 -2.37 7.63
C TYR A 20 -14.20 -1.55 8.62
N THR A 21 -15.49 -1.87 8.73
CA THR A 21 -16.36 -1.30 9.76
C THR A 21 -16.20 -2.13 11.02
N ASN A 22 -15.83 -1.50 12.13
CA ASN A 22 -15.73 -2.20 13.41
C ASN A 22 -17.12 -2.46 14.01
N ALA A 23 -17.18 -3.25 15.09
CA ALA A 23 -18.45 -3.57 15.77
C ALA A 23 -19.22 -2.35 16.31
N GLN A 24 -18.58 -1.18 16.39
CA GLN A 24 -19.18 0.09 16.84
C GLN A 24 -19.66 0.96 15.65
N GLY A 25 -19.66 0.43 14.42
CA GLY A 25 -20.05 1.18 13.24
C GLY A 25 -19.01 2.20 12.74
N LYS A 26 -17.81 2.25 13.35
CA LYS A 26 -16.74 3.17 12.92
C LYS A 26 -15.87 2.56 11.84
N SER A 27 -15.67 3.31 10.76
CA SER A 27 -14.74 2.98 9.69
C SER A 27 -13.31 3.00 10.22
N THR A 28 -12.69 1.83 10.30
CA THR A 28 -11.30 1.66 10.75
C THR A 28 -10.46 1.10 9.60
N SER A 29 -9.15 1.31 9.64
CA SER A 29 -8.21 0.72 8.67
C SER A 29 -7.15 -0.09 9.39
N LYS A 30 -6.83 -1.28 8.86
CA LYS A 30 -5.71 -2.11 9.35
C LYS A 30 -4.66 -2.22 8.26
N THR A 31 -3.40 -1.99 8.62
CA THR A 31 -2.26 -2.27 7.75
C THR A 31 -2.10 -3.77 7.61
N ILE A 32 -2.21 -4.27 6.38
CA ILE A 32 -2.06 -5.70 6.07
C ILE A 32 -0.60 -6.02 5.78
N ARG A 33 0.06 -5.19 4.97
CA ARG A 33 1.44 -5.42 4.53
C ARG A 33 2.18 -4.11 4.28
N LYS A 34 3.47 -4.06 4.63
CA LYS A 34 4.38 -3.00 4.20
C LYS A 34 5.05 -3.45 2.89
N LEU A 35 4.96 -2.62 1.84
CA LEU A 35 5.53 -2.92 0.53
C LEU A 35 7.02 -2.57 0.47
N GLY A 36 7.39 -1.41 1.01
CA GLY A 36 8.77 -0.92 1.00
C GLY A 36 8.83 0.60 0.91
N THR A 37 10.03 1.13 0.74
CA THR A 37 10.24 2.56 0.45
C THR A 37 10.27 2.84 -1.07
N LEU A 38 10.03 4.09 -1.46
CA LEU A 38 10.12 4.52 -2.85
C LEU A 38 11.47 4.17 -3.49
N ALA A 39 12.56 4.42 -2.77
CA ALA A 39 13.91 4.16 -3.28
C ALA A 39 14.16 2.66 -3.53
N GLU A 40 13.70 1.79 -2.62
CA GLU A 40 13.82 0.35 -2.79
C GLU A 40 12.95 -0.17 -3.94
N LEU A 41 11.69 0.28 -4.01
CA LEU A 41 10.73 -0.18 -5.01
C LEU A 41 11.08 0.34 -6.40
N SER A 42 11.49 1.61 -6.50
CA SER A 42 11.95 2.22 -7.75
C SER A 42 13.18 1.48 -8.29
N LYS A 43 14.17 1.17 -7.44
CA LYS A 43 15.35 0.39 -7.84
C LYS A 43 15.01 -1.04 -8.24
N ARG A 44 14.08 -1.69 -7.54
CA ARG A 44 13.67 -3.08 -7.82
C ARG A 44 12.87 -3.21 -9.12
N LEU A 45 11.97 -2.27 -9.37
CA LEU A 45 11.07 -2.29 -10.53
C LEU A 45 11.68 -1.56 -11.73
N GLY A 46 12.76 -0.79 -11.54
CA GLY A 46 13.38 0.00 -12.59
C GLY A 46 12.48 1.13 -13.09
N THR A 47 11.67 1.71 -12.21
CA THR A 47 10.64 2.70 -12.59
C THR A 47 10.60 3.88 -11.63
N ASP A 48 10.01 4.99 -12.08
CA ASP A 48 9.73 6.15 -11.25
C ASP A 48 8.58 5.92 -10.26
N ARG A 49 8.29 6.94 -9.47
CA ARG A 49 7.22 6.93 -8.45
C ARG A 49 5.87 6.48 -8.99
N ASP A 50 5.47 6.93 -10.17
CA ASP A 50 4.18 6.54 -10.78
C ASP A 50 4.12 5.04 -11.08
N GLY A 51 5.20 4.45 -11.58
CA GLY A 51 5.25 3.00 -11.80
C GLY A 51 5.29 2.21 -10.49
N VAL A 52 5.96 2.73 -9.45
CA VAL A 52 5.89 2.14 -8.10
C VAL A 52 4.46 2.18 -7.57
N MET A 53 3.73 3.27 -7.81
CA MET A 53 2.34 3.44 -7.40
C MET A 53 1.42 2.45 -8.11
N ALA A 54 1.52 2.35 -9.44
CA ALA A 54 0.76 1.39 -10.25
C ALA A 54 1.02 -0.07 -9.83
N TRP A 55 2.29 -0.42 -9.57
CA TRP A 55 2.64 -1.74 -9.05
C TRP A 55 2.05 -1.99 -7.66
N ALA A 56 2.09 -1.00 -6.77
CA ALA A 56 1.52 -1.12 -5.44
C ALA A 56 -0.01 -1.29 -5.47
N GLU A 57 -0.70 -0.65 -6.41
CA GLU A 57 -2.14 -0.84 -6.61
C GLU A 57 -2.49 -2.26 -7.06
N GLU A 58 -1.69 -2.81 -7.97
CA GLU A 58 -1.88 -4.19 -8.42
C GLU A 58 -1.61 -5.19 -7.27
N GLU A 59 -0.58 -4.97 -6.46
CA GLU A 59 -0.36 -5.76 -5.24
C GLU A 59 -1.56 -5.66 -4.28
N ALA A 60 -2.16 -4.47 -4.11
CA ALA A 60 -3.35 -4.29 -3.27
C ALA A 60 -4.58 -5.02 -3.85
N ARG A 61 -4.70 -5.10 -5.18
CA ARG A 61 -5.76 -5.84 -5.87
C ARG A 61 -5.58 -7.35 -5.70
N LEU A 62 -4.36 -7.87 -5.90
CA LEU A 62 -4.02 -9.27 -5.68
C LEU A 62 -4.25 -9.67 -4.22
N GLU A 63 -3.86 -8.83 -3.27
CA GLU A 63 -4.13 -9.06 -1.85
C GLU A 63 -5.64 -9.07 -1.57
N THR A 64 -6.42 -8.21 -2.23
CA THR A 64 -7.89 -8.24 -2.09
C THR A 64 -8.48 -9.56 -2.59
N LEU A 65 -7.96 -10.13 -3.67
CA LEU A 65 -8.41 -11.41 -4.22
C LEU A 65 -8.09 -12.59 -3.29
N LYS A 66 -6.96 -12.57 -2.58
CA LYS A 66 -6.57 -13.63 -1.61
C LYS A 66 -7.48 -13.71 -0.38
N TYR A 67 -8.12 -12.61 -0.01
CA TYR A 67 -8.98 -12.52 1.17
C TYR A 67 -10.47 -12.74 0.85
N LYS A 68 -10.78 -13.22 -0.36
CA LYS A 68 -12.13 -13.54 -0.83
C LYS A 68 -12.38 -15.03 -0.71
#